data_AF-A0A0G8CHU3-F1
#
_entry.id   AF-A0A0G8CHU3-F1
#
_cell.length_a   1.000
_cell.length_b   1.000
_cell.length_c   1.000
_cell.angle_alpha   90.00
_cell.angle_beta   90.00
_cell.angle_gamma   90.00
#
_symmetry.space_group_name_H-M   'P 1'
#
loop_
_entity.id
_entity.type
_entity.pdbx_description
1 polymer ?
#
loop_
_entity_poly.entity_id
_entity_poly.type
_entity_poly.pdbx_seq_one_letter_code
_entity_poly.pdbx_strand_id
1 'polypeptide(L)'
;MREEDNKVKWHATGDTARSVIKFQYTVYKTLKSHEIKNDILLLYCDLPHNYLKIRELQIAEFKKRIDITTKLYTDTGHLMHWDRPEEITEDVLNWFK
;
A
#
# COMPACT_ATOMS: atom_id res chain seq x y z
N MET A 1 13.92 16.98 0.45
CA MET A 1 15.38 16.90 0.27
C MET A 1 15.95 18.23 0.69
N ARG A 2 16.84 18.25 1.68
CA ARG A 2 17.51 19.48 2.11
C ARG A 2 18.99 19.17 2.28
N GLU A 3 19.82 20.05 1.74
CA GLU A 3 21.25 20.01 1.94
C GLU A 3 21.58 20.81 3.20
N GLU A 4 22.20 20.17 4.18
CA GLU A 4 22.66 20.77 5.42
C GLU A 4 24.06 20.21 5.71
N ASP A 5 25.03 21.09 6.01
CA ASP A 5 26.41 20.73 6.31
C ASP A 5 27.10 19.89 5.20
N ASN A 6 26.90 20.25 3.91
CA ASN A 6 27.38 19.50 2.74
C ASN A 6 26.94 18.02 2.73
N LYS A 7 25.83 17.70 3.42
CA LYS A 7 25.21 16.37 3.43
C LYS A 7 23.76 16.49 2.99
N VAL A 8 23.37 15.61 2.08
CA VAL A 8 21.97 15.45 1.69
C VAL A 8 21.26 14.64 2.77
N LYS A 9 20.35 15.28 3.52
CA LYS A 9 19.52 14.58 4.50
C LYS A 9 18.19 14.15 3.85
N TRP A 10 17.89 12.86 3.96
CA TRP A 10 16.68 12.21 3.44
C TRP A 10 15.55 12.14 4.49
N HIS A 11 15.62 12.94 5.55
CA HIS A 11 14.60 12.91 6.60
C HIS A 11 13.47 13.88 6.28
N ALA A 12 12.23 13.40 6.42
CA ALA A 12 11.06 14.26 6.46
C ALA A 12 11.16 15.22 7.65
N THR A 13 10.76 16.47 7.49
CA THR A 13 10.72 17.42 8.61
C THR A 13 9.73 16.93 9.67
N GLY A 14 9.90 17.38 10.92
CA GLY A 14 8.95 17.06 12.00
C GLY A 14 7.51 17.45 11.65
N ASP A 15 7.33 18.55 10.91
CA ASP A 15 6.01 19.01 10.46
C ASP A 15 5.42 18.08 9.39
N THR A 16 6.24 17.61 8.44
CA THR A 16 5.82 16.61 7.45
C THR A 16 5.42 15.31 8.13
N ALA A 17 6.26 14.78 9.03
CA ALA A 17 5.97 13.55 9.76
C ALA A 17 4.68 13.68 10.61
N ARG A 18 4.53 14.77 11.36
CA ARG A 18 3.32 15.07 12.14
C ARG A 18 2.07 15.12 11.25
N SER A 19 2.17 15.77 10.09
CA SER A 19 1.05 15.91 9.16
C SER A 19 0.63 14.56 8.58
N VAL A 20 1.60 13.71 8.21
CA VAL A 20 1.34 12.34 7.73
C VAL A 20 0.67 11.50 8.81
N ILE A 21 1.14 11.54 10.06
CA ILE A 21 0.51 10.81 11.18
C ILE A 21 -0.92 11.28 11.40
N LYS A 22 -1.16 12.60 11.43
CA LYS A 22 -2.52 13.16 11.55
C LYS A 22 -3.41 12.72 10.40
N PHE A 23 -2.90 12.74 9.17
CA PHE A 23 -3.62 12.27 7.99
C PHE A 23 -3.99 10.80 8.13
N GLN A 24 -3.03 9.92 8.43
CA GLN A 24 -3.29 8.48 8.60
C GLN A 24 -4.28 8.19 9.72
N TYR A 25 -4.25 8.94 10.83
CA TYR A 25 -5.23 8.80 11.90
C TYR A 25 -6.64 9.24 11.49
N THR A 26 -6.75 10.32 10.71
CA THR A 26 -8.03 10.91 10.31
C THR A 26 -8.65 10.20 9.11
N VAL A 27 -7.84 9.72 8.15
CA VAL A 27 -8.33 9.19 6.86
C VAL A 27 -9.30 8.03 7.04
N TYR A 28 -9.07 7.13 8.00
CA TYR A 28 -9.98 6.02 8.29
C TYR A 28 -11.33 6.47 8.85
N LYS A 29 -11.40 7.66 9.46
CA LYS A 29 -12.66 8.24 9.97
C LYS A 29 -13.45 8.96 8.89
N THR A 30 -12.78 9.43 7.85
CA THR A 30 -13.38 10.21 6.75
C THR A 30 -13.56 9.39 5.48
N LEU A 31 -12.92 8.22 5.37
CA LEU A 31 -13.05 7.35 4.21
C LEU A 31 -14.47 6.77 4.17
N LYS A 32 -15.24 7.20 3.19
CA LYS A 32 -16.58 6.69 2.92
C LYS A 32 -16.48 5.43 2.07
N SER A 33 -16.08 4.32 2.69
CA SER A 33 -15.89 3.04 1.98
C SER A 33 -17.12 2.58 1.19
N HIS A 34 -18.32 2.93 1.65
CA HIS A 34 -19.60 2.64 0.97
C HIS A 34 -19.81 3.41 -0.35
N GLU A 35 -19.07 4.50 -0.60
CA GLU A 35 -19.13 5.24 -1.86
C GLU A 35 -18.21 4.64 -2.93
N ILE A 36 -17.31 3.74 -2.56
CA ILE A 36 -16.40 3.05 -3.49
C ILE A 36 -17.19 1.93 -4.17
N LYS A 37 -17.55 2.15 -5.44
CA LYS A 37 -18.37 1.22 -6.25
C LYS A 37 -17.60 0.56 -7.40
N ASN A 38 -16.27 0.70 -7.40
CA ASN A 38 -15.42 0.17 -8.44
C ASN A 38 -14.88 -1.20 -8.04
N ASP A 39 -14.70 -2.08 -9.02
CA ASP A 39 -13.97 -3.32 -8.85
C ASP A 39 -12.49 -2.99 -8.58
N ILE A 40 -11.99 -3.47 -7.44
CA ILE A 40 -10.63 -3.19 -6.99
C ILE A 40 -9.82 -4.47 -6.96
N LEU A 41 -8.68 -4.45 -7.66
CA LEU A 41 -7.60 -5.43 -7.48
C LEU A 41 -6.58 -4.90 -6.48
N LEU A 42 -6.39 -5.63 -5.39
CA LEU A 42 -5.36 -5.37 -4.39
C LEU A 42 -4.24 -6.41 -4.50
N LEU A 43 -3.12 -5.98 -5.06
CA LEU A 43 -1.88 -6.75 -5.10
C LEU A 43 -1.08 -6.50 -3.81
N TYR A 44 -0.62 -7.55 -3.15
CA TYR A 44 0.17 -7.43 -1.92
C TYR A 44 1.29 -8.48 -1.86
N CYS A 45 2.25 -8.25 -0.97
CA CYS A 45 3.48 -9.03 -0.89
C CYS A 45 3.73 -9.57 0.53
N ASP A 46 4.57 -10.60 0.63
CA ASP A 46 4.89 -11.26 1.89
C ASP A 46 6.11 -10.68 2.61
N LEU A 47 7.05 -10.01 1.93
CA LEU A 47 8.24 -9.48 2.60
C LEU A 47 8.00 -8.09 3.25
N PRO A 48 8.60 -7.83 4.42
CA PRO A 48 9.23 -8.82 5.30
C PRO A 48 8.15 -9.73 5.95
N HIS A 49 8.42 -11.03 6.07
CA HIS A 49 7.41 -12.04 6.46
C HIS A 49 6.67 -11.76 7.77
N ASN A 50 7.32 -11.09 8.73
CA ASN A 50 6.70 -10.69 9.99
C ASN A 50 5.51 -9.71 9.80
N TYR A 51 5.42 -9.03 8.66
CA TYR A 51 4.30 -8.14 8.33
C TYR A 51 3.17 -8.85 7.57
N LEU A 52 3.38 -10.06 7.04
CA LEU A 52 2.35 -10.75 6.27
C LEU A 52 1.08 -10.94 7.12
N LYS A 53 1.24 -11.36 8.39
CA LYS A 53 0.09 -11.60 9.26
C LYS A 53 -0.78 -10.37 9.48
N ILE A 54 -0.15 -9.20 9.69
CA ILE A 54 -0.91 -7.96 9.88
C ILE A 54 -1.55 -7.50 8.56
N ARG A 55 -0.89 -7.70 7.41
CA ARG A 55 -1.46 -7.39 6.09
C ARG A 55 -2.70 -8.24 5.81
N GLU A 56 -2.66 -9.54 6.08
CA GLU A 56 -3.82 -10.43 5.92
C GLU A 56 -5.00 -9.99 6.80
N LEU A 57 -4.74 -9.60 8.05
CA LEU A 57 -5.78 -9.07 8.94
C LEU A 57 -6.40 -7.78 8.41
N GLN A 58 -5.56 -6.86 7.88
CA GLN A 58 -6.03 -5.62 7.26
C GLN A 58 -6.87 -5.89 6.01
N ILE A 59 -6.44 -6.80 5.15
CA ILE A 59 -7.17 -7.21 3.95
C ILE A 59 -8.52 -7.83 4.33
N ALA A 60 -8.53 -8.72 5.32
CA ALA A 60 -9.77 -9.34 5.80
C ALA A 60 -10.76 -8.30 6.34
N GLU A 61 -10.29 -7.27 7.06
CA GLU A 61 -11.15 -6.17 7.51
C GLU A 61 -11.62 -5.29 6.34
N PHE A 62 -10.77 -5.07 5.34
CA PHE A 62 -11.12 -4.29 4.14
C PHE A 62 -12.20 -4.98 3.30
N LYS A 63 -12.10 -6.31 3.12
CA LYS A 63 -13.09 -7.16 2.44
C LYS A 63 -14.48 -7.13 3.06
N LYS A 64 -14.61 -6.80 4.36
CA LYS A 64 -15.93 -6.65 5.01
C LYS A 64 -16.67 -5.39 4.56
N ARG A 65 -15.97 -4.42 3.97
CA ARG A 65 -16.49 -3.08 3.70
C ARG A 65 -16.56 -2.76 2.22
N ILE A 66 -15.68 -3.37 1.43
CA ILE A 66 -15.52 -3.13 0.00
C ILE A 66 -15.29 -4.49 -0.67
N ASP A 67 -15.93 -4.72 -1.80
CA ASP A 67 -15.68 -5.90 -2.60
C ASP A 67 -14.32 -5.75 -3.33
N ILE A 68 -13.38 -6.62 -2.98
CA ILE A 68 -12.01 -6.55 -3.51
C ILE A 68 -11.51 -7.93 -3.94
N THR A 69 -10.85 -7.96 -5.09
CA THR A 69 -10.03 -9.11 -5.49
C THR A 69 -8.62 -8.92 -4.99
N THR A 70 -7.99 -10.00 -4.55
CA THR A 70 -6.66 -9.95 -3.93
C THR A 70 -5.72 -10.98 -4.54
N LYS A 71 -4.46 -10.59 -4.77
CA LYS A 71 -3.40 -11.52 -5.17
C LYS A 71 -2.16 -11.28 -4.30
N LEU A 72 -1.66 -12.36 -3.69
CA LEU A 72 -0.40 -12.36 -2.94
C LEU A 72 0.75 -12.73 -3.88
N TYR A 73 1.85 -11.99 -3.78
CA TYR A 73 3.15 -12.38 -4.33
C TYR A 73 4.06 -12.80 -3.18
N THR A 74 4.54 -14.03 -3.24
CA THR A 74 5.51 -14.57 -2.28
C THR A 74 6.91 -14.16 -2.64
N ASP A 75 7.84 -14.20 -1.69
CA ASP A 75 9.25 -13.84 -1.85
C ASP A 75 9.42 -12.47 -2.54
N THR A 76 8.55 -11.50 -2.22
CA THR A 76 8.46 -10.22 -2.92
C THR A 76 8.39 -9.04 -1.96
N GLY A 77 9.16 -8.00 -2.24
CA GLY A 77 9.23 -6.78 -1.44
C GLY A 77 8.12 -5.78 -1.76
N HIS A 78 8.14 -4.65 -1.05
CA HIS A 78 7.19 -3.56 -1.27
C HIS A 78 7.29 -2.95 -2.69
N LEU A 79 8.48 -3.00 -3.29
CA LEU A 79 8.73 -2.55 -4.66
C LEU A 79 8.42 -3.68 -5.66
N MET A 80 7.30 -4.39 -5.45
CA MET A 80 6.92 -5.56 -6.24
C MET A 80 6.92 -5.28 -7.75
N HIS A 81 6.47 -4.10 -8.18
CA HIS A 81 6.45 -3.69 -9.59
C HIS A 81 7.85 -3.50 -10.20
N TRP A 82 8.88 -3.35 -9.37
CA TRP A 82 10.29 -3.37 -9.77
C TRP A 82 10.89 -4.78 -9.69
N ASP A 83 10.51 -5.54 -8.67
CA ASP A 83 11.01 -6.90 -8.45
C ASP A 83 10.47 -7.90 -9.48
N ARG A 84 9.21 -7.73 -9.91
CA ARG A 84 8.47 -8.62 -10.83
C ARG A 84 7.65 -7.84 -11.87
N PRO A 85 8.30 -7.03 -12.72
CA PRO A 85 7.61 -6.11 -13.61
C PRO A 85 6.74 -6.82 -14.64
N GLU A 86 7.18 -7.94 -15.21
CA GLU A 86 6.41 -8.67 -16.23
C GLU A 86 5.16 -9.31 -15.63
N GLU A 87 5.30 -10.06 -14.53
CA GLU A 87 4.18 -10.75 -13.86
C GLU A 87 3.10 -9.75 -13.42
N ILE A 88 3.50 -8.64 -12.79
CA ILE A 88 2.54 -7.63 -12.32
C ILE A 88 1.86 -6.94 -13.49
N THR A 89 2.59 -6.62 -14.55
CA THR A 89 1.99 -6.00 -15.74
C THR A 89 0.97 -6.94 -16.37
N GLU A 90 1.29 -8.23 -16.49
CA GLU A 90 0.38 -9.23 -17.03
C GLU A 90 -0.90 -9.36 -16.18
N ASP A 91 -0.76 -9.46 -14.85
CA ASP A 91 -1.91 -9.58 -13.95
C ASP A 91 -2.82 -8.34 -14.00
N VAL A 92 -2.23 -7.15 -14.03
CA VAL A 92 -2.98 -5.90 -14.14
C VAL A 92 -3.70 -5.83 -15.50
N LEU A 93 -3.02 -6.17 -16.60
CA LEU A 93 -3.65 -6.19 -17.92
C LEU A 93 -4.77 -7.23 -18.02
N ASN A 94 -4.61 -8.40 -17.39
CA ASN A 94 -5.64 -9.43 -17.35
C ASN A 94 -6.83 -9.02 -16.50
N TRP A 95 -6.63 -8.23 -15.45
CA TRP A 95 -7.70 -7.69 -14.63
C TRP A 95 -8.55 -6.64 -15.34
N PHE A 96 -7.96 -5.87 -16.27
CA PHE A 96 -8.68 -4.87 -17.05
C PHE A 96 -9.51 -5.44 -18.21
N LYS A 97 -9.32 -6.71 -18.56
CA LYS A 97 -10.07 -7.39 -19.62
C LYS A 97 -11.43 -7.84 -19.12
#